data_AF-A0A4Y2Q7T0-F1
#
_entry.id   AF-A0A4Y2Q7T0-F1
#
_cell.length_a   1.000
_cell.length_b   1.000
_cell.length_c   1.000
_cell.angle_alpha   90.00
_cell.angle_beta   90.00
_cell.angle_gamma   90.00
#
_symmetry.space_group_name_H-M   'P 1'
#
loop_
_entity.id
_entity.type
_entity.pdbx_description
1 polymer ?
#
loop_
_entity_poly.entity_id
_entity_poly.type
_entity_poly.pdbx_seq_one_letter_code
_entity_poly.pdbx_strand_id
1 'polypeptide(L)'
;WIPAHVGIRGNEQADTAAKSAVVYRSEPLPYADIKSALRNWMRNNWQNDWNLEVDNKLHEVKPIVTQWTSSFNRKYEVTLTRLRIGHSRLTHKYLLFGESPPVCSRCNVLLTIRHVLIDCSSFDSAAWPILALVP
;
A
#
# COMPACT_ATOMS: atom_id res chain seq x y z
N TRP A 1 -54.08 3.53 -6.69
CA TRP A 1 -52.85 3.85 -5.93
C TRP A 1 -53.28 4.70 -4.75
N ILE A 2 -53.07 4.24 -3.51
CA ILE A 2 -53.51 4.93 -2.29
C ILE A 2 -52.25 5.44 -1.57
N PRO A 3 -52.16 6.73 -1.20
CA PRO A 3 -50.98 7.27 -0.54
C PRO A 3 -50.75 6.63 0.83
N ALA A 4 -49.47 6.41 1.18
CA ALA A 4 -49.06 5.82 2.44
C ALA A 4 -49.24 6.82 3.60
N HIS A 5 -50.36 6.70 4.31
CA HIS A 5 -50.58 7.39 5.58
C HIS A 5 -50.58 6.36 6.71
N VAL A 6 -49.76 6.62 7.74
CA VAL A 6 -49.75 5.87 9.01
C VAL A 6 -51.11 6.05 9.71
N GLY A 7 -51.68 4.97 10.25
CA GLY A 7 -53.00 4.98 10.91
C GLY A 7 -54.16 4.46 10.06
N ILE A 8 -53.97 4.15 8.78
CA ILE A 8 -55.02 3.51 7.97
C ILE A 8 -55.04 2.01 8.31
N ARG A 9 -56.06 1.60 9.06
CA ARG A 9 -56.24 0.23 9.55
C ARG A 9 -56.05 -0.85 8.48
N GLY A 10 -56.54 -0.64 7.25
CA GLY A 10 -56.36 -1.61 6.16
C GLY A 10 -54.91 -1.73 5.67
N ASN A 11 -54.18 -0.62 5.59
CA ASN A 11 -52.77 -0.60 5.20
C ASN A 11 -51.89 -1.21 6.30
N GLU A 12 -52.19 -0.91 7.56
CA GLU A 12 -51.48 -1.48 8.72
C GLU A 12 -51.72 -2.98 8.84
N GLN A 13 -52.94 -3.44 8.58
CA GLN A 13 -53.25 -4.88 8.53
C GLN A 13 -52.51 -5.57 7.39
N ALA A 14 -52.46 -4.97 6.20
CA ALA A 14 -51.72 -5.50 5.06
C ALA A 14 -50.20 -5.54 5.32
N ASP A 15 -49.62 -4.48 5.90
CA ASP A 15 -48.20 -4.41 6.26
C ASP A 15 -47.85 -5.39 7.39
N THR A 16 -48.72 -5.53 8.39
CA THR A 16 -48.57 -6.53 9.46
C THR A 16 -48.65 -7.95 8.91
N ALA A 17 -49.61 -8.23 8.02
CA ALA A 17 -49.73 -9.52 7.35
C ALA A 17 -48.49 -9.81 6.48
N ALA A 18 -48.01 -8.85 5.70
CA ALA A 18 -46.80 -8.96 4.90
C ALA A 18 -45.58 -9.25 5.76
N LYS A 19 -45.36 -8.50 6.84
CA LYS A 19 -44.29 -8.72 7.82
C LYS A 19 -44.38 -10.10 8.48
N SER A 20 -45.58 -10.56 8.84
CA SER A 20 -45.80 -11.89 9.42
C SER A 20 -45.61 -13.03 8.43
N ALA A 21 -45.78 -12.76 7.12
CA ALA A 21 -45.57 -13.71 6.04
C ALA A 21 -44.13 -13.71 5.51
N VAL A 22 -43.25 -12.83 6.02
CA VAL A 22 -41.81 -12.88 5.71
C VAL A 22 -41.24 -14.18 6.29
N VAL A 23 -41.09 -15.17 5.43
CA VAL A 23 -40.29 -16.35 5.72
C VAL A 23 -38.84 -15.95 5.56
N TYR A 24 -38.08 -15.92 6.66
CA TYR A 24 -36.63 -15.72 6.60
C TYR A 24 -36.02 -16.89 5.84
N ARG A 25 -35.70 -16.67 4.55
CA ARG A 25 -34.96 -17.63 3.75
C ARG A 25 -33.49 -17.36 4.00
N SER A 26 -32.84 -18.27 4.72
CA SER A 26 -31.38 -18.34 4.80
C SER A 26 -30.85 -18.88 3.46
N GLU A 27 -30.96 -18.10 2.40
CA GLU A 27 -30.23 -18.40 1.18
C GLU A 27 -28.75 -18.12 1.44
N PRO A 28 -27.86 -19.10 1.16
CA PRO A 28 -26.44 -18.89 1.34
C PRO A 28 -25.99 -17.77 0.41
N LEU A 29 -25.26 -16.79 0.95
CA LEU A 29 -24.65 -15.74 0.15
C LEU A 29 -23.78 -16.37 -0.95
N PRO A 30 -23.77 -15.80 -2.17
CA PRO A 30 -22.91 -16.30 -3.22
C PRO A 30 -21.46 -16.38 -2.74
N TYR A 31 -20.83 -17.54 -2.96
CA TYR A 31 -19.44 -17.76 -2.54
C TYR A 31 -18.48 -16.66 -3.06
N ALA A 32 -18.73 -16.15 -4.27
CA ALA A 32 -17.95 -15.08 -4.87
C ALA A 32 -17.94 -13.80 -4.01
N ASP A 33 -19.08 -13.46 -3.41
CA ASP A 33 -19.25 -12.26 -2.58
C ASP A 33 -18.52 -12.42 -1.25
N ILE A 34 -18.70 -13.58 -0.59
CA ILE A 34 -17.97 -13.91 0.64
C ILE A 34 -16.45 -13.88 0.38
N LYS A 35 -16.00 -14.50 -0.71
CA LYS A 35 -14.58 -14.54 -1.10
C LYS A 35 -14.03 -13.16 -1.43
N SER A 36 -14.82 -12.28 -2.03
CA SER A 36 -14.44 -10.89 -2.34
C SER A 36 -14.34 -10.07 -1.07
N ALA A 37 -15.36 -10.13 -0.21
CA ALA A 37 -15.40 -9.45 1.08
C ALA A 37 -14.22 -9.85 1.96
N LEU A 38 -13.93 -11.15 2.07
CA LEU A 38 -12.79 -11.65 2.84
C LEU A 38 -11.45 -11.13 2.29
N ARG A 39 -11.26 -11.16 0.97
CA ARG A 39 -10.03 -10.63 0.34
C ARG A 39 -9.87 -9.11 0.57
N ASN A 40 -10.97 -8.36 0.51
CA ASN A 40 -10.94 -6.92 0.79
C ASN A 40 -10.63 -6.65 2.26
N TRP A 41 -11.24 -7.40 3.18
CA TRP A 41 -10.95 -7.30 4.61
C TRP A 41 -9.47 -7.59 4.91
N MET A 42 -8.91 -8.68 4.37
CA MET A 42 -7.49 -9.01 4.50
C MET A 42 -6.59 -7.92 3.94
N ARG A 43 -6.90 -7.39 2.75
CA ARG A 43 -6.13 -6.29 2.14
C ARG A 43 -6.19 -5.01 2.98
N ASN A 44 -7.35 -4.69 3.53
CA ASN A 44 -7.53 -3.50 4.37
C ASN A 44 -6.75 -3.62 5.67
N ASN A 45 -6.76 -4.78 6.32
CA ASN A 45 -5.92 -5.00 7.50
C ASN A 45 -4.44 -4.87 7.17
N TRP A 46 -3.98 -5.50 6.08
CA TRP A 46 -2.58 -5.35 5.67
C TRP A 46 -2.23 -3.89 5.35
N GLN A 47 -3.12 -3.16 4.68
CA GLN A 47 -2.92 -1.73 4.44
C GLN A 47 -2.88 -0.92 5.74
N ASN A 48 -3.71 -1.25 6.73
CA ASN A 48 -3.70 -0.59 8.03
C ASN A 48 -2.38 -0.85 8.77
N ASP A 49 -1.92 -2.09 8.82
CA ASP A 49 -0.62 -2.44 9.40
C ASP A 49 0.51 -1.71 8.66
N TRP A 50 0.44 -1.67 7.33
CA TRP A 50 1.42 -0.98 6.50
C TRP A 50 1.45 0.53 6.75
N ASN A 51 0.31 1.17 6.98
CA ASN A 51 0.23 2.60 7.30
C ASN A 51 0.90 2.95 8.63
N LEU A 52 1.12 1.98 9.53
CA LEU A 52 1.81 2.18 10.80
C LEU A 52 3.34 2.18 10.65
N GLU A 53 3.87 1.75 9.50
CA GLU A 53 5.31 1.65 9.22
C GLU A 53 5.93 3.03 8.90
N VAL A 54 6.15 3.84 9.93
CA VAL A 54 6.65 5.23 9.79
C VAL A 54 8.15 5.35 9.49
N ASP A 55 8.98 4.35 9.85
CA ASP A 55 10.44 4.35 9.63
C ASP A 55 10.88 3.39 8.51
N ASN A 56 9.94 3.02 7.64
CA ASN A 56 10.20 2.09 6.56
C ASN A 56 10.47 2.83 5.25
N LYS A 57 11.71 2.74 4.76
CA LYS A 57 12.15 3.34 3.47
C LYS A 57 11.26 2.93 2.29
N LEU A 58 10.74 1.70 2.30
CA LEU A 58 9.85 1.22 1.26
C LEU A 58 8.43 1.81 1.38
N HIS A 59 7.94 2.06 2.59
CA HIS A 59 6.63 2.69 2.83
C HIS A 59 6.57 4.09 2.22
N GLU A 60 7.64 4.87 2.36
CA GLU A 60 7.75 6.20 1.76
C GLU A 60 7.57 6.19 0.23
N VAL A 61 8.09 5.17 -0.45
CA VAL A 61 7.99 5.03 -1.92
C VAL A 61 6.71 4.30 -2.34
N LYS A 62 6.14 3.49 -1.45
CA LYS A 62 4.99 2.62 -1.73
C LYS A 62 3.99 2.65 -0.57
N PRO A 63 3.22 3.73 -0.41
CA PRO A 63 2.25 3.83 0.68
C PRO A 63 1.07 2.87 0.50
N ILE A 64 0.76 2.45 -0.74
CA ILE A 64 -0.38 1.57 -1.02
C ILE A 64 0.09 0.15 -1.32
N VAL A 65 -0.48 -0.82 -0.60
CA VAL A 65 -0.22 -2.26 -0.74
C VAL A 65 -0.91 -2.82 -1.98
N THR A 66 -0.26 -2.63 -3.12
CA THR A 66 -0.69 -3.14 -4.42
C THR A 66 0.48 -3.75 -5.19
N GLN A 67 0.20 -4.53 -6.23
CA GLN A 67 1.25 -5.04 -7.10
C GLN A 67 1.94 -3.89 -7.85
N TRP A 68 3.25 -4.00 -8.06
CA TRP A 68 3.95 -3.10 -8.98
C TRP A 68 3.55 -3.42 -10.43
N THR A 69 3.24 -2.39 -11.21
CA THR A 69 2.80 -2.52 -12.61
C THR A 69 3.96 -2.67 -13.61
N SER A 70 5.20 -2.61 -13.15
CA SER A 70 6.38 -2.64 -14.01
C SER A 70 6.64 -4.02 -14.59
N SER A 71 6.88 -4.10 -15.91
CA SER A 71 7.35 -5.29 -16.61
C SER A 71 8.76 -5.02 -17.15
N PHE A 72 9.74 -4.97 -16.25
CA PHE A 72 11.14 -4.85 -16.65
C PHE A 72 11.80 -6.23 -16.69
N ASN A 73 12.96 -6.33 -17.34
CA ASN A 73 13.76 -7.53 -17.19
C ASN A 73 14.23 -7.68 -15.73
N ARG A 74 14.58 -8.93 -15.36
CA ARG A 74 15.02 -9.29 -14.01
C ARG A 74 16.12 -8.38 -13.44
N LYS A 75 17.06 -7.92 -14.28
CA LYS A 75 18.18 -7.08 -13.84
C LYS A 75 17.68 -5.72 -13.33
N TYR A 76 16.75 -5.10 -14.04
CA TYR A 76 16.17 -3.82 -13.65
C TYR A 76 15.27 -3.97 -12.41
N GLU A 77 14.48 -5.03 -12.32
CA GLU A 77 13.62 -5.26 -11.14
C GLU A 77 14.44 -5.44 -9.85
N VAL A 78 15.53 -6.21 -9.92
CA VAL A 78 16.45 -6.38 -8.77
C VAL A 78 17.07 -5.04 -8.39
N THR A 79 17.50 -4.26 -9.39
CA THR A 79 18.10 -2.94 -9.17
C THR A 79 17.12 -1.98 -8.50
N LEU A 80 15.90 -1.86 -9.04
CA LEU A 80 14.85 -1.01 -8.48
C LEU A 80 14.44 -1.45 -7.09
N THR A 81 14.32 -2.76 -6.85
CA THR A 81 13.96 -3.29 -5.53
C THR A 81 15.00 -2.87 -4.50
N ARG A 82 16.30 -3.07 -4.79
CA ARG A 82 17.40 -2.64 -3.90
C ARG A 82 17.36 -1.14 -3.62
N LEU A 83 17.20 -0.31 -4.65
CA LEU A 83 17.12 1.14 -4.46
C LEU A 83 15.93 1.54 -3.58
N ARG A 84 14.76 0.95 -3.78
CA ARG A 84 13.54 1.21 -2.99
C ARG A 84 13.71 0.89 -1.50
N ILE A 85 14.42 -0.19 -1.18
CA ILE A 85 14.74 -0.55 0.22
C ILE A 85 16.02 0.15 0.73
N GLY A 86 16.53 1.15 0.01
CA GLY A 86 17.68 1.94 0.43
C GLY A 86 19.05 1.26 0.25
N HIS A 87 19.12 0.15 -0.49
CA HIS A 87 20.33 -0.67 -0.65
C HIS A 87 21.17 -0.25 -1.86
N SER A 88 22.36 0.28 -1.58
CA SER A 88 23.43 0.49 -2.54
C SER A 88 24.79 0.32 -1.88
N ARG A 89 25.85 0.25 -2.69
CA ARG A 89 27.21 0.27 -2.16
C ARG A 89 27.50 1.52 -1.33
N LEU A 90 27.01 2.69 -1.74
CA LEU A 90 27.24 3.96 -1.02
C LEU A 90 26.53 4.00 0.33
N THR A 91 25.35 3.41 0.45
CA THR A 91 24.50 3.52 1.64
C THR A 91 24.55 2.31 2.56
N HIS A 92 25.13 1.16 2.14
CA HIS A 92 25.19 -0.06 2.96
C HIS A 92 26.61 -0.61 3.17
N LYS A 93 27.63 -0.13 2.46
CA LYS A 93 29.01 -0.60 2.66
C LYS A 93 29.43 -0.47 4.13
N TYR A 94 29.10 0.63 4.78
CA TYR A 94 29.50 0.87 6.17
C TYR A 94 28.98 -0.22 7.13
N LEU A 95 27.80 -0.79 6.90
CA LEU A 95 27.25 -1.87 7.73
C LEU A 95 28.06 -3.17 7.58
N LEU A 96 28.55 -3.46 6.38
CA LEU A 96 29.37 -4.65 6.11
C LEU A 96 30.75 -4.57 6.75
N PHE A 97 31.31 -3.36 6.85
CA PHE A 97 32.66 -3.11 7.38
C PHE A 97 32.67 -2.55 8.81
N GLY A 98 31.49 -2.35 9.43
CA GLY A 98 31.39 -1.73 10.77
C GLY A 98 31.89 -0.28 10.81
N GLU A 99 31.89 0.42 9.67
CA GLU A 99 32.30 1.82 9.56
C GLU A 99 31.18 2.75 10.08
N SER A 100 31.50 4.03 10.31
CA SER A 100 30.47 5.03 10.63
C SER A 100 29.53 5.25 9.44
N PRO A 101 28.24 5.54 9.67
CA PRO A 101 27.31 5.88 8.60
C PRO A 101 27.85 7.01 7.70
N PRO A 102 27.78 6.87 6.38
CA PRO A 102 28.27 7.87 5.46
C PRO A 102 27.40 9.12 5.52
N VAL A 103 28.05 10.29 5.51
CA VAL A 103 27.39 11.59 5.47
C VAL A 103 27.71 12.30 4.15
N CYS A 104 26.74 13.06 3.65
CA CYS A 104 26.94 13.90 2.48
C CYS A 104 27.88 15.06 2.84
N SER A 105 28.98 15.19 2.11
CA SER A 105 29.99 16.24 2.36
C SER A 105 29.47 17.67 2.13
N ARG A 106 28.41 17.83 1.34
CA ARG A 106 27.80 19.14 1.05
C ARG A 106 26.67 19.50 2.00
N CYS A 107 25.79 18.54 2.25
CA CYS A 107 24.56 18.76 3.03
C CYS A 107 24.71 18.42 4.51
N ASN A 108 25.79 17.72 4.89
CA ASN A 108 26.06 17.26 6.25
C ASN A 108 24.91 16.44 6.87
N VAL A 109 24.20 15.67 6.04
CA VAL A 109 23.14 14.73 6.44
C VAL A 109 23.55 13.30 6.09
N LEU A 110 22.89 12.32 6.72
CA LEU A 110 23.07 10.90 6.40
C LEU A 110 22.84 10.64 4.90
N LEU A 111 23.74 9.87 4.30
CA LEU A 111 23.61 9.49 2.91
C LEU A 111 22.54 8.39 2.77
N THR A 112 21.40 8.75 2.16
CA THR A 112 20.33 7.81 1.82
C THR A 112 20.14 7.77 0.30
N ILE A 113 19.48 6.72 -0.22
CA ILE A 113 19.14 6.64 -1.64
C ILE A 113 18.27 7.83 -2.05
N ARG A 114 17.31 8.20 -1.20
CA ARG A 114 16.47 9.39 -1.39
C ARG A 114 17.32 10.65 -1.51
N HIS A 115 18.27 10.86 -0.58
CA HIS A 115 19.12 12.03 -0.61
C HIS A 115 19.97 12.09 -1.88
N VAL A 116 20.53 10.96 -2.31
CA VAL A 116 21.35 10.88 -3.52
C VAL A 116 20.52 11.10 -4.79
N LEU A 117 19.29 10.60 -4.86
CA LEU A 117 18.47 10.64 -6.08
C LEU A 117 17.54 11.86 -6.17
N ILE A 118 17.17 12.46 -5.04
CA ILE A 118 16.09 13.47 -4.97
C ILE A 118 16.52 14.74 -4.23
N ASP A 119 17.11 14.61 -3.05
CA ASP A 119 17.25 15.80 -2.16
C ASP A 119 18.55 16.59 -2.38
N CYS A 120 19.60 16.02 -2.98
CA CYS A 120 20.92 16.65 -3.06
C CYS A 120 21.28 17.18 -4.45
N SER A 121 21.35 18.51 -4.58
CA SER A 121 21.76 19.19 -5.82
C SER A 121 23.16 18.85 -6.31
N SER A 122 24.03 18.36 -5.43
CA SER A 122 25.41 17.95 -5.80
C SER A 122 25.47 16.65 -6.58
N PHE A 123 24.41 15.83 -6.48
CA PHE A 123 24.26 14.59 -7.25
C PHE A 123 23.37 14.77 -8.49
N ASP A 124 22.83 15.98 -8.69
CA ASP A 124 21.89 16.32 -9.76
C ASP A 124 22.58 16.48 -11.12
N SER A 125 23.84 16.91 -11.13
CA SER A 125 24.58 17.27 -12.34
C SER A 125 25.40 16.13 -12.97
N ALA A 126 25.28 14.91 -12.46
CA ALA A 126 26.03 13.79 -12.99
C ALA A 126 25.08 12.66 -13.31
N ALA A 127 25.12 12.22 -14.56
CA ALA A 127 24.63 10.92 -15.01
C ALA A 127 25.35 9.83 -14.21
N TRP A 128 25.04 9.69 -12.93
CA TRP A 128 25.46 8.53 -12.15
C TRP A 128 24.69 7.40 -12.79
N PRO A 129 25.37 6.46 -13.46
CA PRO A 129 24.66 5.32 -13.98
C PRO A 129 24.08 4.65 -12.73
N ILE A 130 22.77 4.46 -12.71
CA ILE A 130 22.09 3.68 -11.66
C ILE A 130 22.85 2.37 -11.38
N LEU A 131 23.60 1.86 -12.38
CA LEU A 131 24.56 0.76 -12.31
C LEU A 131 25.68 0.93 -11.26
N ALA A 132 26.19 2.13 -10.97
CA ALA A 132 27.23 2.38 -9.97
C ALA A 132 26.71 2.29 -8.51
N LEU A 133 25.38 2.29 -8.33
CA LEU A 133 24.71 2.05 -7.05
C LEU A 133 24.37 0.57 -6.83
N VAL A 134 24.49 -0.27 -7.86
CA VAL A 134 24.29 -1.71 -7.78
C VAL A 134 25.64 -2.39 -7.46
N PRO A 135 25.68 -3.39 -6.56
CA PRO A 135 26.89 -4.19 -6.33
C PRO A 135 27.31 -4.96 -7.59
#